data_AF-A0A378B4J8-F1
#
_entry.id   AF-A0A378B4J8-F1
#
_cell.length_a   1.000
_cell.length_b   1.000
_cell.length_c   1.000
_cell.angle_alpha   90.00
_cell.angle_beta   90.00
_cell.angle_gamma   90.00
#
_symmetry.space_group_name_H-M   'P 1'
#
loop_
_entity.id
_entity.type
_entity.pdbx_description
1 polymer ?
#
loop_
_entity_poly.entity_id
_entity_poly.type
_entity_poly.pdbx_seq_one_letter_code
_entity_poly.pdbx_strand_id
1 'polypeptide(L)'
;MRKTTKSSPYRPVKIDPTYDDIKTISDLPKIEQQRLEAFFRVYKELPEGRKKVELAGFNDAAAAKQEIKSAWEAWKAKNPQ
;
A
#
# COMPACT_ATOMS: atom_id res chain seq x y z
N MET A 1 -32.22 3.28 -21.14
CA MET A 1 -31.69 3.22 -19.75
C MET A 1 -30.24 3.70 -19.74
N ARG A 2 -29.94 4.88 -19.17
CA ARG A 2 -28.56 5.34 -18.98
C ARG A 2 -28.06 4.76 -17.66
N LYS A 3 -27.09 3.83 -17.71
CA LYS A 3 -26.39 3.38 -16.50
C LYS A 3 -25.48 4.52 -16.04
N THR A 4 -25.96 5.32 -15.10
CA THR A 4 -25.11 6.28 -14.39
C THR A 4 -24.33 5.51 -13.34
N THR A 5 -23.16 4.99 -13.73
CA THR A 5 -22.14 4.59 -12.76
C THR A 5 -21.70 5.85 -12.02
N LYS A 6 -22.27 6.08 -10.83
CA LYS A 6 -21.73 7.07 -9.89
C LYS A 6 -20.29 6.63 -9.57
N SER A 7 -19.31 7.21 -10.26
CA SER A 7 -17.90 6.95 -9.96
C SER A 7 -17.66 7.41 -8.53
N SER A 8 -17.10 6.53 -7.70
CA SER A 8 -16.67 6.86 -6.34
C SER A 8 -15.95 8.22 -6.31
N PRO A 9 -16.30 9.13 -5.38
CA PRO A 9 -15.73 10.48 -5.33
C PRO A 9 -14.20 10.47 -5.12
N TYR A 10 -13.66 9.38 -4.59
CA TYR A 10 -12.25 9.21 -4.31
C TYR A 10 -11.54 8.53 -5.49
N ARG A 11 -11.24 9.32 -6.52
CA ARG A 11 -10.22 8.96 -7.51
C ARG A 11 -8.94 9.67 -7.09
N PRO A 12 -7.81 8.98 -6.85
CA PRO A 12 -6.56 9.63 -6.43
C PRO A 12 -6.16 10.82 -7.33
N VAL A 13 -6.33 10.65 -8.64
CA VAL A 13 -6.17 11.68 -9.69
C VAL A 13 -6.96 12.97 -9.43
N LYS A 14 -8.15 12.87 -8.84
CA LYS A 14 -8.98 14.04 -8.52
C LYS A 14 -8.51 14.78 -7.27
N ILE A 15 -7.67 14.13 -6.45
CA ILE A 15 -7.12 14.68 -5.21
C ILE A 15 -5.77 15.32 -5.52
N ASP A 16 -4.90 14.61 -6.23
CA ASP A 16 -3.58 15.09 -6.60
C ASP A 16 -3.07 14.40 -7.89
N PRO A 17 -2.95 15.11 -9.02
CA PRO A 17 -2.50 14.54 -10.28
C PRO A 17 -1.00 14.23 -10.30
N THR A 18 -0.21 14.67 -9.32
CA THR A 18 1.24 14.37 -9.27
C THR A 18 1.53 12.88 -9.14
N TYR A 19 0.55 12.09 -8.69
CA TYR A 19 0.65 10.63 -8.56
C TYR A 19 0.09 9.88 -9.77
N ASP A 20 -0.32 10.58 -10.83
CA ASP A 20 -0.92 9.95 -12.00
C ASP A 20 0.04 8.98 -12.69
N ASP A 21 1.32 9.29 -12.75
CA ASP A 21 2.31 8.42 -13.41
C ASP A 21 2.90 7.36 -12.47
N ILE A 22 2.58 7.41 -11.16
CA ILE A 22 3.08 6.47 -10.17
C ILE A 22 2.11 5.28 -10.07
N LYS A 23 2.44 4.17 -10.74
CA LYS A 23 1.63 2.94 -10.75
C LYS A 23 2.24 1.81 -9.93
N THR A 24 3.54 1.87 -9.72
CA THR A 24 4.38 0.86 -9.08
C THR A 24 5.46 1.54 -8.23
N ILE A 25 6.11 0.79 -7.33
CA ILE A 25 7.19 1.32 -6.50
C ILE A 25 8.39 1.80 -7.34
N SER A 26 8.61 1.18 -8.50
CA SER A 26 9.70 1.54 -9.43
C SER A 26 9.50 2.89 -10.12
N ASP A 27 8.26 3.42 -10.15
CA ASP A 27 7.97 4.73 -10.74
C ASP A 27 8.40 5.88 -9.82
N LEU A 28 8.68 5.59 -8.54
CA LEU A 28 9.26 6.56 -7.62
C LEU A 28 10.75 6.77 -7.90
N PRO A 29 11.27 8.00 -7.70
CA PRO A 29 12.71 8.24 -7.70
C PRO A 29 13.45 7.26 -6.80
N LYS A 30 14.63 6.80 -7.23
CA LYS A 30 15.34 5.74 -6.51
C LYS A 30 15.63 6.08 -5.04
N ILE A 31 15.90 7.36 -4.76
CA ILE A 31 16.12 7.85 -3.40
C ILE A 31 14.88 7.67 -2.52
N GLU A 32 13.67 7.85 -3.05
CA GLU A 32 12.43 7.68 -2.28
C GLU A 32 12.15 6.21 -1.95
N GLN A 33 12.46 5.29 -2.88
CA GLN A 33 12.41 3.85 -2.61
C GLN A 33 13.35 3.47 -1.46
N GLN A 34 14.60 3.98 -1.50
CA GLN A 34 15.60 3.74 -0.46
C GLN A 34 15.21 4.34 0.88
N ARG A 35 14.63 5.56 0.89
CA ARG A 35 14.11 6.20 2.11
C ARG A 35 13.02 5.37 2.76
N LEU A 36 12.12 4.79 1.96
CA LEU A 36 11.06 3.91 2.46
C LEU A 36 11.62 2.62 3.07
N GLU A 37 12.57 1.96 2.41
CA GLU A 37 13.25 0.78 2.98
C GLU A 37 14.00 1.12 4.28
N ALA A 38 14.76 2.21 4.28
CA ALA A 38 15.53 2.66 5.43
C ALA A 38 14.63 2.97 6.64
N PHE A 39 13.47 3.60 6.40
CA PHE A 39 12.49 3.86 7.43
C PHE A 39 12.09 2.57 8.17
N PHE A 40 11.75 1.51 7.43
CA PHE A 40 11.33 0.25 8.06
C PHE A 40 12.46 -0.52 8.75
N ARG A 41 13.72 -0.32 8.33
CA ARG A 41 14.88 -0.87 9.06
C ARG A 41 15.05 -0.19 10.41
N VAL A 42 15.02 1.15 10.44
CA VAL A 42 15.48 1.92 11.59
C VAL A 42 14.37 2.24 12.59
N TYR A 43 13.09 2.34 12.18
CA TYR A 43 12.04 2.84 13.10
C TYR A 43 11.80 1.99 14.36
N LYS A 44 12.32 0.76 14.40
CA LYS A 44 12.28 -0.15 15.55
C LYS A 44 13.65 -0.47 16.15
N GLU A 45 14.71 0.18 15.70
CA GLU A 45 16.04 0.08 16.32
C GLU A 45 16.02 0.83 17.66
N LEU A 46 15.68 0.08 18.72
CA LEU A 46 15.74 0.57 20.09
C LEU A 46 16.85 -0.15 20.84
N PRO A 47 17.55 0.53 21.77
CA PRO A 47 18.57 -0.10 22.59
C PRO A 47 17.93 -1.20 23.44
N GLU A 48 18.36 -2.44 23.19
CA GLU A 48 18.04 -3.68 23.90
C GLU A 48 16.62 -4.29 23.75
N GLY A 49 16.59 -5.58 23.42
CA GLY A 49 15.46 -6.49 23.70
C GLY A 49 14.30 -6.57 22.69
N ARG A 50 14.32 -5.89 21.55
CA ARG A 50 13.20 -5.93 20.58
C ARG A 50 13.50 -6.60 19.24
N LYS A 51 12.44 -7.17 18.66
CA LYS A 51 12.43 -7.92 17.39
C LYS A 51 13.04 -7.08 16.27
N LYS A 52 14.11 -7.61 15.64
CA LYS A 52 14.64 -7.08 14.38
C LYS A 52 13.57 -7.16 13.29
N VAL A 53 13.49 -6.14 12.45
CA VAL A 53 12.62 -6.13 11.29
C VAL A 53 13.40 -6.68 10.10
N GLU A 54 12.97 -7.80 9.56
CA GLU A 54 13.47 -8.34 8.30
C GLU A 54 12.61 -7.82 7.15
N LEU A 55 13.24 -7.22 6.14
CA LEU A 55 12.55 -6.73 4.96
C LEU A 55 12.75 -7.69 3.80
N ALA A 56 11.65 -8.16 3.20
CA ALA A 56 11.64 -9.01 2.00
C ALA A 56 11.59 -8.19 0.69
N GLY A 57 11.75 -6.87 0.76
CA GLY A 57 11.57 -5.96 -0.36
C GLY A 57 10.10 -5.60 -0.61
N PHE A 58 9.84 -4.99 -1.77
CA PHE A 58 8.49 -4.62 -2.20
C PHE A 58 7.93 -5.65 -3.20
N ASN A 59 6.68 -6.03 -2.98
CA ASN A 59 5.89 -6.73 -3.99
C ASN A 59 5.22 -5.74 -4.94
N ASP A 60 4.64 -6.25 -6.04
CA ASP A 60 3.96 -5.43 -7.02
C ASP A 60 2.57 -4.95 -6.54
N ALA A 61 1.97 -4.06 -7.34
CA ALA A 61 0.64 -3.51 -7.06
C ALA A 61 -0.47 -4.57 -7.12
N ALA A 62 -0.27 -5.70 -7.82
CA ALA A 62 -1.26 -6.77 -7.91
C ALA A 62 -1.32 -7.56 -6.60
N ALA A 63 -0.16 -7.92 -6.05
CA ALA A 63 -0.03 -8.54 -4.74
C ALA A 63 -0.66 -7.69 -3.64
N ALA A 64 -0.43 -6.37 -3.66
CA ALA A 64 -1.05 -5.45 -2.72
C ALA A 64 -2.59 -5.45 -2.81
N LYS A 65 -3.16 -5.42 -4.03
CA LYS A 65 -4.62 -5.49 -4.24
C LYS A 65 -5.20 -6.82 -3.75
N GLN A 66 -4.48 -7.92 -3.99
CA GLN A 66 -4.88 -9.24 -3.52
C GLN A 66 -4.89 -9.32 -1.99
N GLU A 67 -3.85 -8.80 -1.33
CA GLU A 67 -3.76 -8.77 0.13
C GLU A 67 -4.93 -7.99 0.75
N ILE A 68 -5.28 -6.82 0.20
CA ILE A 68 -6.46 -6.04 0.64
C ILE A 68 -7.74 -6.85 0.51
N LYS A 69 -7.93 -7.53 -0.63
CA LYS A 69 -9.12 -8.36 -0.88
C LYS A 69 -9.19 -9.52 0.13
N SER A 70 -8.08 -10.21 0.34
CA SER A 70 -7.98 -11.33 1.29
C SER A 70 -8.24 -10.87 2.73
N ALA A 71 -7.69 -9.74 3.15
CA ALA A 71 -7.95 -9.15 4.46
C ALA A 71 -9.44 -8.79 4.65
N TRP A 72 -10.08 -8.23 3.62
CA TRP A 72 -11.51 -7.92 3.65
C TRP A 72 -12.39 -9.17 3.76
N GLU A 73 -12.09 -10.22 3.00
CA GLU A 73 -12.81 -11.49 3.06
C GLU A 73 -12.63 -12.17 4.42
N ALA A 74 -11.41 -12.19 4.96
CA ALA A 74 -11.12 -12.72 6.28
C ALA A 74 -11.87 -11.95 7.39
N TRP A 75 -11.96 -10.63 7.27
CA TRP A 75 -12.74 -9.81 8.20
C TRP A 75 -14.23 -10.14 8.15
N LYS A 76 -14.83 -10.24 6.95
CA LYS A 76 -16.25 -10.60 6.79
C LYS A 76 -16.57 -11.97 7.34
N ALA A 77 -15.70 -12.96 7.14
CA ALA A 77 -15.90 -14.31 7.66
C ALA A 77 -15.93 -14.33 9.20
N LYS A 78 -15.18 -13.44 9.86
CA LYS A 78 -15.15 -13.30 11.33
C LYS A 78 -16.25 -12.39 11.88
N ASN A 79 -16.84 -11.55 11.04
CA ASN A 79 -17.90 -10.59 11.41
C ASN A 79 -19.11 -10.76 10.48
N PRO A 80 -19.79 -11.93 10.52
CA PRO A 80 -21.03 -12.08 9.79
C PRO A 80 -22.05 -11.05 10.31
N GLN A 81 -22.58 -10.26 9.39
CA GLN A 81 -23.68 -9.31 9.63
C GLN A 81 -25.00 -10.06 9.75
#